data_AF-A0A1G5VXA4-F1
#
_entry.id   AF-A0A1G5VXA4-F1
#
_cell.length_a   1.000
_cell.length_b   1.000
_cell.length_c   1.000
_cell.angle_alpha   90.00
_cell.angle_beta   90.00
_cell.angle_gamma   90.00
#
_symmetry.space_group_name_H-M   'P 1'
#
loop_
_entity.id
_entity.type
_entity.pdbx_description
1 polymer ?
#
loop_
_entity_poly.entity_id
_entity_poly.type
_entity_poly.pdbx_seq_one_letter_code
_entity_poly.pdbx_strand_id
1 'polypeptide(L)'
;MSRVKTFKFLGLILAVVLILVGILPIVRGDTLTNDTLATSIILILLGIAYIIISRKPEWTKAVFFFEGIVIGVSGYMILAVPYNFGFLIIGFIIVLIAILAYLMKLPPSILKFFYR
;
A
#
# COMPACT_ATOMS: atom_id res chain seq x y z
N MET A 1 -10.28 -22.37 12.78
CA MET A 1 -9.64 -22.41 11.44
C MET A 1 -10.43 -21.71 10.33
N SER A 2 -11.77 -21.72 10.32
CA SER A 2 -12.59 -21.08 9.26
C SER A 2 -12.37 -19.56 9.14
N ARG A 3 -12.39 -18.83 10.28
CA ARG A 3 -12.21 -17.36 10.29
C ARG A 3 -10.90 -16.87 9.66
N VAL A 4 -9.79 -17.61 9.82
CA VAL A 4 -8.48 -17.24 9.26
C VAL A 4 -8.44 -17.41 7.75
N LYS A 5 -9.09 -18.46 7.21
CA LYS A 5 -9.24 -18.66 5.76
C LYS A 5 -10.10 -17.56 5.14
N THR A 6 -11.18 -17.16 5.81
CA THR A 6 -12.05 -16.05 5.36
C THR A 6 -11.29 -14.72 5.30
N PHE A 7 -10.44 -14.40 6.30
CA PHE A 7 -9.62 -13.19 6.29
C PHE A 7 -8.59 -13.16 5.15
N LYS A 8 -7.91 -14.29 4.88
CA LYS A 8 -6.97 -14.39 3.75
C LYS A 8 -7.68 -14.24 2.40
N PHE A 9 -8.89 -14.77 2.29
CA PHE A 9 -9.72 -14.65 1.09
C PHE A 9 -10.21 -13.21 0.88
N LEU A 10 -10.63 -12.53 1.95
CA LEU A 10 -11.01 -11.12 1.89
C LEU A 10 -9.85 -10.22 1.43
N GLY A 11 -8.64 -10.46 1.95
CA GLY A 11 -7.44 -9.71 1.54
C GLY A 11 -7.10 -9.93 0.06
N LEU A 12 -7.33 -11.15 -0.46
CA LEU A 12 -7.17 -11.44 -1.88
C LEU A 12 -8.22 -10.73 -2.74
N ILE A 13 -9.48 -10.74 -2.32
CA ILE A 13 -10.55 -10.01 -3.02
C ILE A 13 -10.23 -8.52 -3.06
N LEU A 14 -9.81 -7.95 -1.92
CA LEU A 14 -9.42 -6.54 -1.85
C LEU A 14 -8.28 -6.23 -2.83
N ALA A 15 -7.26 -7.07 -2.89
CA ALA A 15 -6.16 -6.89 -3.83
C ALA A 15 -6.62 -6.88 -5.29
N VAL A 16 -7.50 -7.82 -5.67
CA VAL A 16 -8.06 -7.88 -7.02
C VAL A 16 -8.88 -6.64 -7.32
N VAL A 17 -9.71 -6.18 -6.38
CA VAL A 17 -10.49 -4.95 -6.54
C VAL A 17 -9.58 -3.74 -6.73
N LEU A 18 -8.52 -3.59 -5.93
CA LEU A 18 -7.58 -2.48 -6.04
C LEU A 18 -6.89 -2.46 -7.42
N ILE A 19 -6.46 -3.62 -7.91
CA ILE A 19 -5.85 -3.74 -9.26
C ILE A 19 -6.87 -3.37 -10.34
N LEU A 20 -8.09 -3.89 -10.26
CA LEU A 20 -9.14 -3.59 -11.24
C LEU A 20 -9.50 -2.10 -11.25
N VAL A 21 -9.63 -1.48 -10.08
CA VAL A 21 -9.90 -0.03 -9.96
C VAL A 21 -8.73 0.78 -10.50
N GLY A 22 -7.49 0.37 -10.26
CA GLY A 22 -6.31 1.04 -10.82
C GLY A 22 -6.18 0.90 -12.34
N ILE A 23 -6.67 -0.20 -12.93
CA ILE A 23 -6.64 -0.41 -14.39
C ILE A 23 -7.85 0.25 -15.09
N LEU A 24 -8.94 0.49 -14.36
CA LEU A 24 -10.20 1.02 -14.87
C LEU A 24 -10.07 2.29 -15.74
N PRO A 25 -9.28 3.30 -15.35
CA PRO A 25 -9.14 4.53 -16.15
C PRO A 25 -8.51 4.26 -17.52
N ILE A 26 -7.58 3.30 -17.58
CA ILE A 26 -6.92 2.87 -18.81
C ILE A 26 -7.91 2.16 -19.73
N VAL A 27 -8.76 1.30 -19.16
CA VAL A 27 -9.76 0.52 -19.92
C VAL A 27 -10.91 1.39 -20.42
N ARG A 28 -11.31 2.41 -19.64
CA ARG A 28 -12.37 3.36 -20.03
C ARG A 28 -11.91 4.40 -21.04
N GLY A 29 -10.61 4.53 -21.29
CA GLY A 29 -10.06 5.58 -22.13
C GLY A 29 -10.23 6.96 -21.50
N ASP A 30 -10.28 7.04 -20.16
CA ASP A 30 -10.34 8.31 -19.46
C ASP A 30 -9.06 9.12 -19.75
N THR A 31 -9.14 10.45 -19.66
CA THR A 31 -7.97 11.31 -19.84
C THR A 31 -6.90 10.95 -18.81
N LEU A 32 -5.76 10.46 -19.28
CA LEU A 32 -4.60 10.10 -18.46
C LEU A 32 -3.88 11.37 -17.98
N THR A 33 -4.46 12.02 -16.98
CA THR A 33 -3.77 13.09 -16.25
C THR A 33 -2.74 12.48 -15.30
N ASN A 34 -1.80 13.30 -14.82
CA ASN A 34 -0.80 12.87 -13.86
C ASN A 34 -1.46 12.29 -12.59
N ASP A 35 -2.55 12.92 -12.10
CA ASP A 35 -3.31 12.45 -10.94
C ASP A 35 -3.92 11.06 -11.14
N THR A 36 -4.48 10.81 -12.33
CA THR A 36 -5.06 9.51 -12.68
C THR A 36 -3.96 8.44 -12.79
N LEU A 37 -2.81 8.77 -13.37
CA LEU A 37 -1.67 7.87 -13.46
C LEU A 37 -1.09 7.52 -12.10
N ALA A 38 -0.87 8.51 -11.22
CA ALA A 38 -0.39 8.28 -9.86
C ALA A 38 -1.33 7.38 -9.08
N THR A 39 -2.62 7.71 -9.08
CA THR A 39 -3.63 6.95 -8.35
C THR A 39 -3.69 5.50 -8.85
N SER A 40 -3.62 5.30 -10.17
CA SER A 40 -3.61 3.98 -10.80
C SER A 40 -2.39 3.15 -10.38
N ILE A 41 -1.19 3.76 -10.42
CA ILE A 41 0.06 3.11 -10.02
C ILE A 41 0.02 2.72 -8.54
N ILE A 42 -0.41 3.63 -7.66
CA ILE A 42 -0.53 3.36 -6.22
C ILE A 42 -1.49 2.19 -5.98
N LEU A 43 -2.70 2.22 -6.57
CA LEU A 43 -3.70 1.17 -6.37
C LEU A 43 -3.22 -0.20 -6.84
N ILE A 44 -2.56 -0.27 -8.01
CA ILE A 44 -2.00 -1.52 -8.53
C ILE A 44 -0.90 -2.05 -7.60
N LEU A 45 0.02 -1.17 -7.16
CA LEU A 45 1.09 -1.54 -6.26
C LEU A 45 0.57 -2.03 -4.90
N LEU A 46 -0.42 -1.35 -4.32
CA LEU A 46 -1.11 -1.81 -3.11
C LEU A 46 -1.73 -3.19 -3.32
N GLY A 47 -2.40 -3.41 -4.45
CA GLY A 47 -2.99 -4.72 -4.75
C GLY A 47 -1.95 -5.84 -4.82
N ILE A 48 -0.82 -5.60 -5.51
CA ILE A 48 0.29 -6.56 -5.57
C ILE A 48 0.89 -6.80 -4.18
N ALA A 49 1.10 -5.73 -3.40
CA ALA A 49 1.58 -5.79 -2.04
C ALA A 49 0.69 -6.67 -1.15
N TYR A 50 -0.64 -6.49 -1.21
CA TYR A 50 -1.60 -7.31 -0.49
C TYR A 50 -1.53 -8.80 -0.86
N ILE A 51 -1.30 -9.13 -2.14
CA ILE A 51 -1.09 -10.51 -2.59
C ILE A 51 0.18 -11.10 -1.97
N ILE A 52 1.28 -10.34 -2.00
CA ILE A 52 2.57 -10.75 -1.47
C ILE A 52 2.45 -11.04 0.02
N ILE A 53 1.93 -10.12 0.83
CA ILE A 53 1.83 -10.29 2.29
C ILE A 53 0.86 -11.42 2.69
N SER A 54 -0.18 -11.67 1.89
CA SER A 54 -1.14 -12.76 2.14
C SER A 54 -0.49 -14.14 1.95
N ARG A 55 0.44 -14.26 1.00
CA ARG A 55 1.16 -15.51 0.70
C ARG A 55 2.45 -15.66 1.49
N LYS A 56 3.17 -14.56 1.73
CA LYS A 56 4.45 -14.49 2.40
C LYS A 56 4.45 -13.33 3.42
N PRO A 57 3.90 -13.56 4.63
CA PRO A 57 3.78 -12.48 5.62
C PRO A 57 5.13 -11.99 6.15
N GLU A 58 6.20 -12.76 5.98
CA GLU A 58 7.59 -12.36 6.25
C GLU A 58 7.99 -11.07 5.49
N TRP A 59 7.39 -10.83 4.32
CA TRP A 59 7.65 -9.67 3.48
C TRP A 59 6.89 -8.41 3.92
N THR A 60 5.99 -8.51 4.90
CA THR A 60 5.12 -7.40 5.33
C THR A 60 5.93 -6.14 5.67
N LYS A 61 7.07 -6.30 6.36
CA LYS A 61 7.94 -5.17 6.72
C LYS A 61 8.52 -4.45 5.50
N ALA A 62 9.03 -5.22 4.53
CA ALA A 62 9.62 -4.67 3.32
C ALA A 62 8.55 -4.01 2.44
N VAL A 63 7.39 -4.67 2.31
CA VAL A 63 6.25 -4.17 1.54
C VAL A 63 5.75 -2.84 2.10
N PHE A 64 5.54 -2.73 3.42
CA PHE A 64 5.14 -1.47 4.05
C PHE A 64 6.18 -0.36 3.86
N PHE A 65 7.47 -0.69 3.92
CA PHE A 65 8.55 0.27 3.68
C PHE A 65 8.49 0.82 2.25
N PHE A 66 8.38 -0.07 1.25
CA PHE A 66 8.29 0.34 -0.14
C PHE A 66 6.98 1.07 -0.46
N GLU A 67 5.85 0.64 0.10
CA GLU A 67 4.58 1.36 -0.03
C GLU A 67 4.67 2.78 0.51
N GLY A 68 5.28 2.97 1.69
CA GLY A 68 5.47 4.30 2.26
C GLY A 68 6.30 5.21 1.34
N ILE A 69 7.37 4.68 0.74
CA ILE A 69 8.18 5.41 -0.25
C ILE A 69 7.35 5.74 -1.48
N VAL A 70 6.66 4.76 -2.05
CA VAL A 70 5.84 4.94 -3.26
C VAL A 70 4.77 6.01 -3.01
N ILE A 71 4.02 5.92 -1.92
CA ILE A 71 2.97 6.88 -1.55
C ILE A 71 3.56 8.27 -1.33
N GLY A 72 4.69 8.38 -0.62
CA GLY A 72 5.33 9.66 -0.35
C GLY A 72 5.87 10.33 -1.61
N VAL A 73 6.61 9.58 -2.45
CA VAL A 73 7.23 10.09 -3.68
C VAL A 73 6.19 10.38 -4.75
N SER A 74 5.29 9.43 -5.03
CA SER A 74 4.23 9.64 -6.02
C SER A 74 3.28 10.75 -5.59
N GLY A 75 2.89 10.79 -4.32
CA GLY A 75 2.07 11.87 -3.79
C GLY A 75 2.74 13.23 -3.89
N TYR A 76 4.04 13.33 -3.59
CA TYR A 76 4.77 14.59 -3.68
C TYR A 76 4.99 15.07 -5.12
N MET A 77 5.40 14.17 -6.01
CA MET A 77 5.77 14.52 -7.38
C MET A 77 4.57 14.76 -8.28
N ILE A 78 3.44 14.12 -7.98
CA ILE A 78 2.34 14.03 -8.94
C ILE A 78 1.13 14.85 -8.52
N LEU A 79 0.81 14.91 -7.22
CA LEU A 79 -0.38 15.63 -6.77
C LEU A 79 -0.14 17.14 -6.71
N ALA A 80 -1.20 17.92 -6.96
CA ALA A 80 -1.17 19.35 -6.77
C ALA A 80 -1.11 19.75 -5.28
N VAL A 81 -0.58 20.94 -5.01
CA VAL A 81 -0.66 21.56 -3.67
C VAL A 81 -2.12 21.78 -3.30
N PRO A 82 -2.55 21.49 -2.05
CA PRO A 82 -1.74 21.08 -0.89
C PRO A 82 -1.65 19.57 -0.65
N TYR A 83 -2.26 18.75 -1.52
CA TYR A 83 -2.38 17.31 -1.32
C TYR A 83 -1.02 16.59 -1.33
N ASN A 84 -0.07 17.11 -2.11
CA ASN A 84 1.30 16.61 -2.15
C ASN A 84 1.99 16.56 -0.77
N PHE A 85 1.80 17.58 0.07
CA PHE A 85 2.36 17.61 1.42
C PHE A 85 1.68 16.59 2.34
N GLY A 86 0.37 16.42 2.23
CA GLY A 86 -0.37 15.42 3.00
C GLY A 86 0.12 14.00 2.72
N PHE A 87 0.25 13.65 1.43
CA PHE A 87 0.74 12.34 1.02
C PHE A 87 2.22 12.12 1.33
N LEU A 88 3.05 13.17 1.22
CA LEU A 88 4.45 13.10 1.64
C LEU A 88 4.57 12.77 3.14
N ILE A 89 3.78 13.45 3.99
CA ILE A 89 3.77 13.20 5.44
C ILE A 89 3.28 11.79 5.74
N ILE A 90 2.18 11.35 5.11
CA ILE A 90 1.65 9.98 5.30
C ILE A 90 2.68 8.94 4.88
N GLY A 91 3.27 9.08 3.70
CA GLY A 91 4.32 8.18 3.20
C GLY A 91 5.51 8.13 4.16
N PHE A 92 5.96 9.29 4.65
CA PHE A 92 7.04 9.37 5.62
C PHE A 92 6.72 8.67 6.94
N ILE A 93 5.50 8.85 7.47
CA ILE A 93 5.05 8.15 8.69
C ILE A 93 5.04 6.64 8.48
N ILE A 94 4.55 6.15 7.34
CA ILE A 94 4.54 4.72 7.01
C ILE A 94 5.97 4.16 6.97
N VAL A 95 6.90 4.88 6.32
CA VAL A 95 8.32 4.50 6.27
C VAL A 95 8.93 4.43 7.68
N LEU A 96 8.66 5.44 8.52
CA LEU A 96 9.13 5.45 9.90
C LEU A 96 8.60 4.26 10.70
N ILE A 97 7.31 3.93 10.58
CA ILE A 97 6.72 2.77 11.23
C ILE A 97 7.40 1.49 10.73
N ALA A 98 7.62 1.35 9.42
CA ALA A 98 8.30 0.19 8.87
C ALA A 98 9.74 0.04 9.41
N ILE A 99 10.51 1.14 9.50
CA ILE A 99 11.84 1.16 10.11
C ILE A 99 11.78 0.74 11.59
N LEU A 100 10.84 1.27 12.37
CA LEU A 100 10.67 0.90 13.77
C LEU A 100 10.28 -0.58 13.93
N ALA A 101 9.55 -1.15 12.97
CA ALA A 101 9.23 -2.58 12.93
C ALA A 101 10.46 -3.44 12.64
N TYR A 102 11.36 -2.98 11.77
CA TYR A 102 12.66 -3.61 11.55
C TYR A 102 13.53 -3.58 12.80
N LEU A 103 13.53 -2.45 13.52
CA LEU A 103 14.30 -2.28 14.76
C LEU A 103 13.66 -2.92 15.99
N MET A 104 12.48 -3.56 15.85
CA MET A 104 11.70 -4.12 16.96
C MET A 104 11.37 -3.12 18.08
N LYS A 105 11.30 -1.81 17.77
CA LYS A 105 11.04 -0.73 18.73
C LYS A 105 9.55 -0.35 18.84
N LEU A 106 8.68 -0.99 18.06
CA LEU A 106 7.24 -0.75 18.11
C LEU A 106 6.58 -1.43 19.33
N PRO A 107 5.42 -0.95 19.79
CA PRO A 107 4.62 -1.64 20.79
C PRO A 107 4.33 -3.09 20.37
N PRO A 108 4.31 -4.06 21.31
CA PRO A 108 4.11 -5.48 21.02
C PRO A 108 2.82 -5.78 20.24
N SER A 109 1.78 -4.96 20.44
CA SER A 109 0.50 -5.05 19.72
C SER A 109 0.65 -4.80 18.21
N ILE A 110 1.49 -3.84 17.83
CA ILE A 110 1.76 -3.47 16.43
C ILE A 110 2.81 -4.40 15.83
N LEU A 111 3.87 -4.75 16.59
CA LEU A 111 4.88 -5.71 16.14
C LEU A 111 4.24 -7.04 15.72
N LYS A 112 3.24 -7.53 16.44
CA LYS A 112 2.53 -8.78 16.10
C LYS A 112 1.93 -8.77 14.69
N PHE A 113 1.64 -7.60 14.10
CA PHE A 113 1.16 -7.47 12.73
C PHE A 113 2.27 -7.73 11.69
N PHE A 114 3.51 -7.32 12.00
CA PHE A 114 4.66 -7.45 11.11
C PHE A 114 5.36 -8.83 11.17
N TYR A 115 5.12 -9.61 12.23
CA TYR A 115 5.78 -10.89 12.51
C TYR A 115 4.82 -12.09 12.54
N ARG A 116 3.63 -11.95 11.94
CA ARG A 116 2.57 -12.97 11.99
C ARG A 116 2.66 -14.02 10.88
#